data_AF-A0A7Y2JT06-F1
#
_entry.id   AF-A0A7Y2JT06-F1
#
_cell.length_a   1.000
_cell.length_b   1.000
_cell.length_c   1.000
_cell.angle_alpha   90.00
_cell.angle_beta   90.00
_cell.angle_gamma   90.00
#
_symmetry.space_group_name_H-M   'P 1'
#
loop_
_entity.id
_entity.type
_entity.pdbx_description
1 polymer ?
#
loop_
_entity_poly.entity_id
_entity_poly.type
_entity_poly.pdbx_seq_one_letter_code
_entity_poly.pdbx_strand_id
1 'polypeptide(L)'
;GVADEDPVAVEAFAELVLPRHLLEQVRALAAPEPDTLLARLRSFASHQPRSDPDTKKAWRFIYHVENLKALYQSHDSLSGLVEELLSQRVGSYRNPLEDRADELTDPAEFPGAAELASDLARVASEGARVWLEPAGGLEVALRGMLLGAGGTRLISYLEPGDEPRPGDLTVRLQSGDSDTALRLFKALQLNHAADFGDMFEDFVTFDLETTERDPNLCEVVELGAVKVVGGRVVDRFHSLVRAERPISTGAREVHGYSETDLVGQPRFAELWPRFRSFVGSHVLVAHNAQGFDVPVLRRMARGLPGVEDLVFFDTLPLARSLFRDSARLGDLADRFGVDTGRTHHALDDAETLVRVFQALSEARVSRAMKAALVNLLDFLGLALALGGPNSRSEEARLVLELARPYTLGRFSDCLEFYQTELMVSGRSGPDLEEVIRRLGGPHVMTRIRSQRTAAERYPAAVARLQSLVESSQAPTLAESIQLLLERVALSTSEGVEVDPNRVNLLTLHSTKGLEFSRVYVVGVEDYQIPGYFPTVDQRQDEIEEARRLLYVGMTRAKDRLVLSHTASRFGKPSGGTRFLDEIGLETPSPA
;
A
#
# COMPACT_ATOMS: atom_id res chain seq x y z
N GLY A 1 -13.03 7.31 -17.08
CA GLY A 1 -13.79 8.57 -17.12
C GLY A 1 -15.00 8.43 -16.23
N VAL A 2 -15.39 9.50 -15.55
CA VAL A 2 -16.56 9.56 -14.65
C VAL A 2 -17.84 9.37 -15.47
N ALA A 3 -18.22 8.13 -15.74
CA ALA A 3 -19.53 7.72 -16.24
C ALA A 3 -19.61 6.18 -16.13
N ASP A 4 -20.55 5.74 -15.29
CA ASP A 4 -20.89 4.36 -14.90
C ASP A 4 -19.83 3.57 -14.13
N GLU A 5 -20.23 3.14 -12.93
CA GLU A 5 -19.67 1.97 -12.27
C GLU A 5 -19.68 0.85 -13.30
N ASP A 6 -18.51 0.36 -13.74
CA ASP A 6 -18.44 -0.88 -14.50
C ASP A 6 -19.04 -1.97 -13.60
N PRO A 7 -20.28 -2.43 -13.86
CA PRO A 7 -20.95 -3.32 -12.94
C PRO A 7 -20.22 -4.66 -12.85
N VAL A 8 -19.51 -5.03 -13.92
CA VAL A 8 -18.70 -6.25 -13.98
C VAL A 8 -17.47 -6.12 -13.09
N ALA A 9 -16.79 -4.97 -13.10
CA ALA A 9 -15.65 -4.73 -12.22
C ALA A 9 -16.05 -4.70 -10.74
N VAL A 10 -17.18 -4.07 -10.41
CA VAL A 10 -17.73 -4.06 -9.03
C VAL A 10 -18.09 -5.48 -8.59
N GLU A 11 -18.72 -6.28 -9.47
CA GLU A 11 -19.06 -7.68 -9.18
C GLU A 11 -17.80 -8.52 -8.94
N ALA A 12 -16.80 -8.42 -9.82
CA ALA A 12 -15.53 -9.15 -9.68
C ALA A 12 -14.81 -8.77 -8.38
N PHE A 13 -14.79 -7.48 -8.03
CA PHE A 13 -14.22 -7.02 -6.77
C PHE A 13 -15.00 -7.56 -5.56
N ALA A 14 -16.33 -7.57 -5.63
CA ALA A 14 -17.18 -8.13 -4.60
C ALA A 14 -16.91 -9.63 -4.36
N GLU A 15 -16.76 -10.41 -5.44
CA GLU A 15 -16.41 -11.83 -5.36
C GLU A 15 -15.06 -12.10 -4.68
N LEU A 16 -14.11 -11.17 -4.79
CA LEU A 16 -12.81 -11.27 -4.13
C LEU A 16 -12.86 -10.96 -2.63
N VAL A 17 -13.68 -10.00 -2.21
CA VAL A 17 -13.60 -9.42 -0.85
C VAL A 17 -14.79 -9.75 0.05
N LEU A 18 -15.92 -10.17 -0.51
CA LEU A 18 -17.12 -10.55 0.23
C LEU A 18 -17.27 -12.07 0.33
N PRO A 19 -17.81 -12.59 1.45
CA PRO A 19 -18.13 -14.00 1.55
C PRO A 19 -19.16 -14.41 0.50
N ARG A 20 -18.92 -15.58 -0.12
CA ARG A 20 -19.81 -16.13 -1.17
C ARG A 20 -21.27 -16.21 -0.72
N HIS A 21 -21.54 -16.62 0.51
CA HIS A 21 -22.91 -16.75 1.02
C HIS A 21 -23.64 -15.41 1.10
N LEU A 22 -22.92 -14.31 1.40
CA LEU A 22 -23.49 -12.97 1.44
C LEU A 22 -23.86 -12.50 0.03
N LEU A 23 -23.00 -12.75 -0.95
CA LEU A 23 -23.28 -12.42 -2.36
C LEU A 23 -24.51 -13.17 -2.87
N GLU A 24 -24.62 -14.47 -2.58
CA GLU A 24 -25.78 -15.28 -2.95
C GLU A 24 -27.09 -14.73 -2.33
N GLN A 25 -27.07 -14.31 -1.07
CA GLN A 25 -28.22 -13.67 -0.41
C GLN A 25 -28.60 -12.33 -1.06
N VAL A 26 -27.62 -11.48 -1.36
CA VAL A 26 -27.84 -10.16 -1.96
C VAL A 26 -28.36 -10.28 -3.40
N ARG A 27 -27.84 -11.23 -4.19
CA ARG A 27 -28.30 -11.52 -5.54
C ARG A 27 -29.74 -12.06 -5.56
N ALA A 28 -30.17 -12.74 -4.50
CA ALA A 28 -31.54 -13.27 -4.38
C ALA A 28 -32.59 -12.21 -3.99
N LEU A 29 -32.19 -11.00 -3.60
CA LEU A 29 -33.14 -9.93 -3.29
C LEU A 29 -33.93 -9.50 -4.54
N ALA A 30 -35.10 -8.86 -4.33
CA ALA A 30 -35.79 -8.19 -5.41
C ALA A 30 -34.90 -7.10 -6.02
N ALA A 31 -34.93 -6.96 -7.34
CA ALA A 31 -34.17 -5.95 -8.07
C ALA A 31 -34.61 -4.54 -7.64
N PRO A 32 -33.73 -3.72 -7.03
CA PRO A 32 -33.99 -2.30 -6.85
C PRO A 32 -33.87 -1.56 -8.19
N GLU A 33 -34.34 -0.31 -8.23
CA GLU A 33 -34.08 0.61 -9.36
C GLU A 33 -33.02 1.65 -8.92
N PRO A 34 -31.83 1.71 -9.55
CA PRO A 34 -31.34 0.85 -10.64
C PRO A 34 -30.88 -0.54 -10.15
N ASP A 35 -31.01 -1.57 -11.00
CA ASP A 35 -30.64 -2.96 -10.67
C ASP A 35 -29.12 -3.18 -10.71
N THR A 36 -28.44 -2.72 -9.67
CA THR A 36 -27.00 -2.86 -9.48
C THR A 36 -26.67 -3.63 -8.21
N LEU A 37 -25.50 -4.27 -8.14
CA LEU A 37 -25.02 -4.94 -6.93
C LEU A 37 -24.95 -3.96 -5.74
N LEU A 38 -24.46 -2.74 -5.96
CA LEU A 38 -24.38 -1.72 -4.91
C LEU A 38 -25.75 -1.32 -4.38
N ALA A 39 -26.75 -1.13 -5.25
CA ALA A 39 -28.12 -0.85 -4.83
C ALA A 39 -28.71 -2.02 -4.01
N ARG A 40 -28.45 -3.27 -4.41
CA ARG A 40 -28.88 -4.47 -3.67
C ARG A 40 -28.19 -4.58 -2.32
N LEU A 41 -26.88 -4.33 -2.25
CA LEU A 41 -26.12 -4.29 -0.99
C LEU A 41 -26.64 -3.21 -0.05
N ARG A 42 -26.95 -2.01 -0.56
CA ARG A 42 -27.55 -0.92 0.24
C ARG A 42 -28.92 -1.34 0.78
N SER A 43 -29.76 -1.94 -0.07
CA SER A 43 -31.07 -2.46 0.34
C SER A 43 -30.93 -3.52 1.43
N PHE A 44 -30.07 -4.53 1.23
CA PHE A 44 -29.75 -5.55 2.24
C PHE A 44 -29.33 -4.91 3.57
N ALA A 45 -28.32 -4.05 3.53
CA ALA A 45 -27.66 -3.51 4.71
C ALA A 45 -28.54 -2.49 5.49
N SER A 46 -29.57 -1.95 4.85
CA SER A 46 -30.52 -1.02 5.48
C SER A 46 -31.67 -1.74 6.20
N HIS A 47 -32.01 -2.96 5.79
CA HIS A 47 -33.11 -3.75 6.38
C HIS A 47 -32.65 -4.74 7.46
N GLN A 48 -31.34 -4.94 7.61
CA GLN A 48 -30.76 -5.85 8.58
C GLN A 48 -30.24 -5.13 9.83
N PRO A 49 -30.16 -5.80 11.00
CA PRO A 49 -29.63 -5.20 12.21
C PRO A 49 -28.19 -4.68 12.04
N ARG A 50 -27.90 -3.46 12.49
CA ARG A 50 -26.53 -2.88 12.42
C ARG A 50 -25.45 -3.71 13.12
N SER A 51 -25.83 -4.54 14.09
CA SER A 51 -24.91 -5.44 14.80
C SER A 51 -24.50 -6.67 13.99
N ASP A 52 -25.28 -7.03 12.97
CA ASP A 52 -25.07 -8.20 12.13
C ASP A 52 -23.71 -8.14 11.38
N PRO A 53 -22.89 -9.21 11.41
CA PRO A 53 -21.59 -9.23 10.76
C PRO A 53 -21.64 -9.00 9.25
N ASP A 54 -22.67 -9.52 8.56
CA ASP A 54 -22.78 -9.42 7.11
C ASP A 54 -23.26 -8.01 6.69
N THR A 55 -24.12 -7.40 7.49
CA THR A 55 -24.49 -5.98 7.38
C THR A 55 -23.26 -5.07 7.49
N LYS A 56 -22.35 -5.35 8.44
CA LYS A 56 -21.07 -4.62 8.57
C LYS A 56 -20.16 -4.81 7.35
N LYS A 57 -20.09 -6.02 6.80
CA LYS A 57 -19.30 -6.31 5.58
C LYS A 57 -19.88 -5.59 4.36
N ALA A 58 -21.20 -5.61 4.19
CA ALA A 58 -21.89 -4.92 3.11
C ALA A 58 -21.66 -3.41 3.17
N TRP A 59 -21.87 -2.78 4.33
CA TRP A 59 -21.56 -1.36 4.51
C TRP A 59 -20.10 -1.05 4.23
N ARG A 60 -19.15 -1.84 4.77
CA ARG A 60 -17.73 -1.67 4.49
C ARG A 60 -17.42 -1.71 2.99
N PHE A 61 -18.00 -2.65 2.24
CA PHE A 61 -17.84 -2.71 0.80
C PHE A 61 -18.40 -1.48 0.09
N ILE A 62 -19.64 -1.07 0.42
CA ILE A 62 -20.26 0.14 -0.14
C ILE A 62 -19.38 1.37 0.09
N TYR A 63 -18.91 1.55 1.32
CA TYR A 63 -18.02 2.65 1.67
C TYR A 63 -16.75 2.66 0.83
N HIS A 64 -16.07 1.50 0.69
CA HIS A 64 -14.85 1.43 -0.10
C HIS A 64 -15.10 1.77 -1.57
N VAL A 65 -16.11 1.16 -2.20
CA VAL A 65 -16.38 1.40 -3.63
C VAL A 65 -16.78 2.85 -3.90
N GLU A 66 -17.57 3.47 -3.03
CA GLU A 66 -17.96 4.88 -3.22
C GLU A 66 -16.78 5.83 -2.99
N ASN A 67 -15.94 5.57 -1.98
CA ASN A 67 -14.76 6.39 -1.72
C ASN A 67 -13.71 6.29 -2.85
N LEU A 68 -13.63 5.18 -3.60
CA LEU A 68 -12.70 5.04 -4.72
C LEU A 68 -12.84 6.17 -5.76
N LYS A 69 -14.06 6.65 -5.99
CA LYS A 69 -14.33 7.75 -6.93
C LYS A 69 -13.62 9.04 -6.49
N ALA A 70 -13.65 9.32 -5.18
CA ALA A 70 -12.99 10.48 -4.59
C ALA A 70 -11.47 10.34 -4.64
N LEU A 71 -10.93 9.15 -4.34
CA LEU A 71 -9.47 8.91 -4.38
C LEU A 71 -8.91 9.07 -5.79
N TYR A 72 -9.62 8.61 -6.82
CA TYR A 72 -9.21 8.81 -8.21
C TYR A 72 -9.14 10.30 -8.59
N GLN A 73 -10.03 11.13 -8.05
CA GLN A 73 -10.03 12.57 -8.31
C GLN A 73 -8.94 13.32 -7.54
N SER A 74 -8.43 12.76 -6.44
CA SER A 74 -7.46 13.43 -5.57
C SER A 74 -6.00 13.05 -5.83
N HIS A 75 -5.74 12.17 -6.81
CA HIS A 75 -4.38 11.71 -7.13
C HIS A 75 -4.04 11.97 -8.59
N ASP A 76 -2.81 12.43 -8.83
CA ASP A 76 -2.28 12.69 -10.18
C ASP A 76 -1.34 11.58 -10.68
N SER A 77 -0.89 10.68 -9.79
CA SER A 77 0.07 9.61 -10.11
C SER A 77 -0.44 8.23 -9.72
N LEU A 78 -0.04 7.21 -10.49
CA LEU A 78 -0.40 5.82 -10.23
C LEU A 78 0.22 5.32 -8.92
N SER A 79 1.46 5.72 -8.64
CA SER A 79 2.16 5.35 -7.40
C SER A 79 1.41 5.89 -6.18
N GLY A 80 1.07 7.18 -6.17
CA GLY A 80 0.33 7.79 -5.07
C GLY A 80 -1.03 7.12 -4.85
N LEU A 81 -1.78 6.86 -5.93
CA LEU A 81 -3.06 6.15 -5.81
C LEU A 81 -2.90 4.73 -5.26
N VAL A 82 -1.92 3.97 -5.74
CA VAL A 82 -1.68 2.59 -5.25
C VAL A 82 -1.27 2.60 -3.79
N GLU A 83 -0.37 3.50 -3.38
CA GLU A 83 0.03 3.65 -1.99
C GLU A 83 -1.15 4.07 -1.10
N GLU A 84 -2.01 4.98 -1.56
CA GLU A 84 -3.25 5.33 -0.87
C GLU A 84 -4.15 4.10 -0.68
N LEU A 85 -4.36 3.31 -1.74
CA LEU A 85 -5.19 2.10 -1.69
C LEU A 85 -4.60 1.02 -0.77
N LEU A 86 -3.26 0.87 -0.75
CA LEU A 86 -2.56 -0.07 0.13
C LEU A 86 -2.55 0.41 1.58
N SER A 87 -2.58 1.73 1.82
CA SER A 87 -2.72 2.31 3.16
C SER A 87 -4.13 2.07 3.72
N GLN A 88 -5.13 1.92 2.84
CA GLN A 88 -6.49 1.60 3.23
C GLN A 88 -6.67 0.11 3.47
N ARG A 89 -7.44 -0.20 4.50
CA ARG A 89 -7.67 -1.59 4.89
C ARG A 89 -8.62 -2.31 3.92
N VAL A 90 -8.06 -2.99 2.92
CA VAL A 90 -8.82 -3.89 2.04
C VAL A 90 -8.63 -5.34 2.50
N GLY A 91 -9.66 -5.93 3.10
CA GLY A 91 -9.63 -7.31 3.57
C GLY A 91 -9.21 -7.49 5.03
N SER A 92 -8.54 -8.61 5.34
CA SER A 92 -8.17 -9.01 6.71
C SER A 92 -6.66 -9.09 6.97
N TYR A 93 -5.84 -9.02 5.92
CA TYR A 93 -4.39 -9.07 6.07
C TYR A 93 -3.88 -7.75 6.64
N ARG A 94 -3.00 -7.84 7.63
CA ARG A 94 -2.15 -6.75 8.10
C ARG A 94 -0.71 -7.20 7.97
N ASN A 95 0.15 -6.30 7.52
CA ASN A 95 1.57 -6.58 7.58
C ASN A 95 2.07 -6.46 9.04
N PRO A 96 3.19 -7.09 9.42
CA PRO A 96 3.62 -7.13 10.82
C PRO A 96 3.95 -5.76 11.42
N LEU A 97 4.35 -4.78 10.60
CA LEU A 97 4.57 -3.41 11.07
C LEU A 97 3.24 -2.70 11.32
N GLU A 98 2.23 -2.89 10.46
CA GLU A 98 0.88 -2.33 10.63
C GLU A 98 0.19 -2.86 11.90
N ASP A 99 0.42 -4.14 12.23
CA ASP A 99 -0.12 -4.76 13.44
C ASP A 99 0.44 -4.18 14.73
N ARG A 100 1.67 -3.66 14.70
CA ARG A 100 2.39 -3.10 15.84
C ARG A 100 2.66 -1.60 15.69
N ALA A 101 1.99 -0.91 14.76
CA ALA A 101 2.28 0.48 14.42
C ALA A 101 2.14 1.45 15.61
N ASP A 102 1.26 1.15 16.56
CA ASP A 102 1.05 1.96 17.77
C ASP A 102 2.24 1.86 18.76
N GLU A 103 3.11 0.84 18.60
CA GLU A 103 4.32 0.60 19.40
C GLU A 103 5.61 1.00 18.68
N LEU A 104 5.50 1.50 17.45
CA LEU A 104 6.62 1.99 16.66
C LEU A 104 6.69 3.52 16.72
N THR A 105 7.90 4.04 16.90
CA THR A 105 8.15 5.48 16.88
C THR A 105 7.85 6.02 15.49
N ASP A 106 7.26 7.21 15.41
CA ASP A 106 7.11 7.90 14.13
C ASP A 106 8.49 8.14 13.50
N PRO A 107 8.72 7.76 12.23
CA PRO A 107 9.99 8.02 11.56
C PRO A 107 10.45 9.48 11.65
N ALA A 108 9.54 10.45 11.63
CA ALA A 108 9.86 11.88 11.75
C ALA A 108 10.35 12.27 13.16
N GLU A 109 9.92 11.53 14.19
CA GLU A 109 10.30 11.77 15.59
C GLU A 109 11.55 10.98 16.00
N PHE A 110 12.01 10.04 15.16
CA PHE A 110 13.18 9.22 15.48
C PHE A 110 14.49 10.04 15.40
N PRO A 111 15.33 10.06 16.45
CA PRO A 111 16.52 10.90 16.50
C PRO A 111 17.45 10.74 15.29
N GLY A 112 17.67 11.83 14.55
CA GLY A 112 18.54 11.90 13.38
C GLY A 112 18.01 11.24 12.11
N ALA A 113 16.79 10.68 12.12
CA ALA A 113 16.21 10.05 10.93
C ALA A 113 15.86 11.06 9.85
N ALA A 114 15.28 12.21 10.21
CA ALA A 114 14.92 13.27 9.26
C ALA A 114 16.14 13.90 8.56
N GLU A 115 17.21 14.16 9.32
CA GLU A 115 18.48 14.65 8.77
C GLU A 115 19.07 13.64 7.78
N LEU A 116 19.14 12.36 8.17
CA LEU A 116 19.65 11.29 7.32
C LEU A 116 18.78 11.07 6.06
N ALA A 117 17.46 11.20 6.18
CA ALA A 117 16.53 11.11 5.06
C ALA A 117 16.83 12.21 4.03
N SER A 118 16.95 13.45 4.50
CA SER A 118 17.30 14.61 3.66
C SER A 118 18.65 14.44 2.96
N ASP A 119 19.67 13.96 3.69
CA ASP A 119 20.98 13.68 3.11
C ASP A 119 20.93 12.57 2.04
N LEU A 120 20.20 11.48 2.30
CA LEU A 120 20.03 10.39 1.34
C LEU A 120 19.30 10.86 0.07
N ALA A 121 18.25 11.67 0.21
CA ALA A 121 17.50 12.22 -0.92
C ALA A 121 18.36 13.20 -1.74
N ARG A 122 19.17 14.02 -1.07
CA ARG A 122 20.14 14.90 -1.73
C ARG A 122 21.16 14.10 -2.52
N VAL A 123 21.80 13.10 -1.91
CA VAL A 123 22.81 12.25 -2.57
C VAL A 123 22.22 11.53 -3.78
N ALA A 124 20.99 11.04 -3.68
CA ALA A 124 20.29 10.40 -4.79
C ALA A 124 20.05 11.37 -5.95
N SER A 125 19.57 12.59 -5.66
CA SER A 125 19.29 13.59 -6.71
C SER A 125 20.55 14.17 -7.36
N GLU A 126 21.64 14.29 -6.60
CA GLU A 126 22.95 14.74 -7.10
C GLU A 126 23.74 13.64 -7.82
N GLY A 127 23.29 12.38 -7.76
CA GLY A 127 24.05 11.23 -8.25
C GLY A 127 25.38 11.04 -7.50
N ALA A 128 25.43 11.49 -6.24
CA ALA A 128 26.59 11.36 -5.37
C ALA A 128 26.66 9.96 -4.73
N ARG A 129 27.75 9.68 -4.01
CA ARG A 129 28.00 8.35 -3.43
C ARG A 129 27.63 8.31 -1.95
N VAL A 130 27.07 7.18 -1.53
CA VAL A 130 26.96 6.81 -0.11
C VAL A 130 28.14 5.93 0.26
N TRP A 131 28.90 6.35 1.27
CA TRP A 131 30.00 5.62 1.87
C TRP A 131 29.57 4.98 3.19
N LEU A 132 29.86 3.70 3.36
CA LEU A 132 29.59 2.96 4.59
C LEU A 132 30.90 2.66 5.31
N GLU A 133 31.05 3.15 6.55
CA GLU A 133 32.24 2.88 7.37
C GLU A 133 32.34 1.39 7.73
N PRO A 134 33.55 0.85 7.95
CA PRO A 134 33.70 -0.52 8.44
C PRO A 134 33.05 -0.72 9.82
N ALA A 135 32.20 -1.73 9.97
CA ALA A 135 31.43 -1.98 11.19
C ALA A 135 31.23 -3.48 11.47
N GLY A 136 32.23 -4.30 11.14
CA GLY A 136 32.24 -5.72 11.48
C GLY A 136 31.11 -6.52 10.83
N GLY A 137 30.74 -6.16 9.60
CA GLY A 137 29.68 -6.80 8.82
C GLY A 137 28.36 -6.04 8.85
N LEU A 138 28.12 -5.15 9.82
CA LEU A 138 26.90 -4.32 9.85
C LEU A 138 26.77 -3.49 8.58
N GLU A 139 27.87 -2.96 8.05
CA GLU A 139 27.88 -2.19 6.81
C GLU A 139 27.33 -2.97 5.61
N VAL A 140 27.49 -4.30 5.59
CA VAL A 140 26.98 -5.16 4.52
C VAL A 140 25.46 -5.23 4.59
N ALA A 141 24.89 -5.36 5.78
CA ALA A 141 23.45 -5.36 5.98
C ALA A 141 22.82 -4.01 5.62
N LEU A 142 23.45 -2.90 6.01
CA LEU A 142 23.00 -1.56 5.66
C LEU A 142 23.08 -1.30 4.15
N ARG A 143 24.13 -1.81 3.47
CA ARG A 143 24.23 -1.77 2.01
C ARG A 143 23.06 -2.50 1.35
N GLY A 144 22.73 -3.71 1.82
CA GLY A 144 21.59 -4.47 1.34
C GLY A 144 20.26 -3.71 1.51
N MET A 145 20.08 -3.08 2.68
CA MET A 145 18.90 -2.25 2.96
C MET A 145 18.79 -1.04 2.02
N LEU A 146 19.89 -0.30 1.80
CA LEU A 146 19.94 0.84 0.88
C LEU A 146 19.65 0.42 -0.57
N LEU A 147 20.21 -0.72 -1.02
CA LEU A 147 19.93 -1.26 -2.35
C LEU A 147 18.47 -1.68 -2.50
N GLY A 148 17.91 -2.34 -1.47
CA GLY A 148 16.52 -2.79 -1.46
C GLY A 148 15.51 -1.63 -1.46
N ALA A 149 15.90 -0.46 -0.95
CA ALA A 149 15.05 0.74 -0.94
C ALA A 149 14.99 1.46 -2.30
N GLY A 150 15.88 1.15 -3.25
CA GLY A 150 15.77 1.60 -4.64
C GLY A 150 16.21 3.05 -4.96
N GLY A 151 16.57 3.88 -3.96
CA GLY A 151 16.85 5.32 -4.15
C GLY A 151 18.28 5.69 -4.58
N THR A 152 19.31 4.97 -4.11
CA THR A 152 20.71 5.22 -4.52
C THR A 152 21.40 3.91 -4.88
N ARG A 153 22.11 3.91 -6.02
CA ARG A 153 22.86 2.74 -6.50
C ARG A 153 24.36 2.89 -6.32
N LEU A 154 24.84 4.10 -6.05
CA LEU A 154 26.25 4.38 -5.82
C LEU A 154 26.57 4.25 -4.33
N ILE A 155 26.58 3.00 -3.86
CA ILE A 155 26.90 2.66 -2.47
C ILE A 155 28.23 1.92 -2.45
N SER A 156 29.21 2.49 -1.76
CA SER A 156 30.54 1.92 -1.61
C SER A 156 30.88 1.78 -0.13
N TYR A 157 31.74 0.82 0.16
CA TYR A 157 32.33 0.76 1.48
C TYR A 157 33.53 1.70 1.55
N LEU A 158 33.70 2.36 2.69
CA LEU A 158 34.83 3.25 2.93
C LEU A 158 36.07 2.42 3.32
N GLU A 159 37.17 2.60 2.59
CA GLU A 159 38.46 1.97 2.87
C GLU A 159 39.48 3.00 3.39
N PRO A 160 40.54 2.56 4.10
CA PRO A 160 41.63 3.44 4.50
C PRO A 160 42.27 4.11 3.28
N GLY A 161 42.24 5.45 3.24
CA GLY A 161 42.80 6.26 2.15
C GLY A 161 41.77 6.71 1.11
N ASP A 162 40.50 6.29 1.22
CA ASP A 162 39.42 6.92 0.46
C ASP A 162 39.19 8.35 0.96
N GLU A 163 39.03 9.28 0.01
CA GLU A 163 38.64 10.66 0.28
C GLU A 163 37.25 10.91 -0.33
N PRO A 164 36.17 10.79 0.47
CA PRO A 164 34.82 11.13 0.03
C PRO A 164 34.76 12.54 -0.55
N ARG A 165 34.09 12.69 -1.68
CA ARG A 165 34.01 13.98 -2.37
C ARG A 165 33.06 14.92 -1.62
N PRO A 166 33.23 16.24 -1.76
CA PRO A 166 32.19 17.19 -1.36
C PRO A 166 30.86 16.82 -2.03
N GLY A 167 29.82 16.59 -1.25
CA GLY A 167 28.50 16.13 -1.71
C GLY A 167 28.21 14.64 -1.45
N ASP A 168 29.23 13.81 -1.27
CA ASP A 168 29.04 12.43 -0.83
C ASP A 168 28.53 12.37 0.63
N LEU A 169 27.83 11.30 0.96
CA LEU A 169 27.36 11.03 2.33
C LEU A 169 28.14 9.86 2.92
N THR A 170 28.76 10.08 4.07
CA THR A 170 29.36 9.00 4.87
C THR A 170 28.43 8.65 6.01
N VAL A 171 27.86 7.45 5.98
CA VAL A 171 27.03 6.92 7.06
C VAL A 171 27.96 6.38 8.13
N ARG A 172 28.05 7.09 9.26
CA ARG A 172 28.89 6.70 10.38
C ARG A 172 28.29 5.52 11.13
N LEU A 173 29.07 4.46 11.29
CA LEU A 173 28.61 3.23 11.89
C LEU A 173 29.33 2.99 13.23
N GLN A 174 28.61 3.19 14.33
CA GLN A 174 29.16 2.79 15.63
C GLN A 174 28.88 1.30 15.86
N SER A 175 29.94 0.50 15.99
CA SER A 175 29.81 -0.91 16.34
C SER A 175 29.09 -1.05 17.68
N GLY A 176 27.98 -1.80 17.72
CA GLY A 176 27.15 -1.93 18.93
C GLY A 176 25.88 -1.06 18.94
N ASP A 177 25.72 -0.16 17.97
CA ASP A 177 24.59 0.77 17.93
C ASP A 177 23.44 0.21 17.07
N SER A 178 22.52 -0.51 17.71
CA SER A 178 21.29 -0.96 17.06
C SER A 178 20.43 0.19 16.55
N ASP A 179 20.59 1.40 17.10
CA ASP A 179 19.80 2.56 16.71
C ASP A 179 20.28 3.13 15.37
N THR A 180 21.51 2.82 14.92
CA THR A 180 21.96 3.18 13.56
C THR A 180 21.14 2.42 12.49
N ALA A 181 20.88 1.13 12.69
CA ALA A 181 20.07 0.34 11.76
C ALA A 181 18.62 0.82 11.72
N LEU A 182 18.04 1.11 12.90
CA LEU A 182 16.70 1.71 12.97
C LEU A 182 16.68 3.11 12.36
N ARG A 183 17.65 3.98 12.65
CA ARG A 183 17.71 5.35 12.09
C ARG A 183 17.73 5.32 10.58
N LEU A 184 18.54 4.43 9.98
CA LEU A 184 18.56 4.25 8.53
C LEU A 184 17.20 3.77 8.01
N PHE A 185 16.60 2.76 8.65
CA PHE A 185 15.29 2.27 8.25
C PHE A 185 14.21 3.36 8.34
N LYS A 186 14.18 4.15 9.42
CA LYS A 186 13.28 5.30 9.60
C LYS A 186 13.53 6.38 8.55
N ALA A 187 14.80 6.67 8.24
CA ALA A 187 15.16 7.62 7.19
C ALA A 187 14.67 7.16 5.80
N LEU A 188 14.78 5.85 5.51
CA LEU A 188 14.24 5.26 4.29
C LEU A 188 12.72 5.30 4.27
N GLN A 189 12.05 5.04 5.41
CA GLN A 189 10.60 5.19 5.53
C GLN A 189 10.17 6.63 5.24
N LEU A 190 10.89 7.64 5.72
CA LEU A 190 10.64 9.06 5.41
C LEU A 190 10.80 9.39 3.93
N ASN A 191 11.86 8.89 3.29
CA ASN A 191 12.07 9.12 1.85
C ASN A 191 11.00 8.43 0.99
N HIS A 192 10.58 7.23 1.38
CA HIS A 192 9.45 6.56 0.74
C HIS A 192 8.13 7.28 1.02
N ALA A 193 8.02 7.92 2.17
CA ALA A 193 6.82 8.66 2.56
C ALA A 193 6.59 9.95 1.81
N ALA A 194 7.58 10.46 1.09
CA ALA A 194 7.38 11.60 0.19
C ALA A 194 6.27 11.33 -0.85
N ASP A 195 5.98 10.04 -1.12
CA ASP A 195 4.88 9.62 -1.99
C ASP A 195 3.51 9.55 -1.28
N PHE A 196 3.45 9.56 0.06
CA PHE A 196 2.20 9.61 0.83
C PHE A 196 1.73 11.07 0.92
N GLY A 197 0.97 11.53 -0.08
CA GLY A 197 0.36 12.86 -0.08
C GLY A 197 -0.79 13.02 0.92
N ASP A 198 -1.18 14.27 1.17
CA ASP A 198 -2.45 14.59 1.81
C ASP A 198 -3.60 14.05 0.94
N MET A 199 -4.57 13.38 1.57
CA MET A 199 -5.62 12.66 0.84
C MET A 199 -6.49 13.60 -0.02
N PHE A 200 -6.72 14.83 0.47
CA PHE A 200 -7.35 15.93 -0.25
C PHE A 200 -6.79 17.26 0.25
N GLU A 201 -6.12 18.03 -0.62
CA GLU A 201 -5.80 19.44 -0.31
C GLU A 201 -7.01 20.36 -0.47
N ASP A 202 -7.88 20.04 -1.44
CA ASP A 202 -9.08 20.81 -1.79
C ASP A 202 -10.34 19.95 -1.67
N PHE A 203 -11.26 20.34 -0.80
CA PHE A 203 -12.50 19.60 -0.55
C PHE A 203 -13.59 20.50 0.05
N VAL A 204 -14.81 19.97 0.12
CA VAL A 204 -15.93 20.61 0.83
C VAL A 204 -16.49 19.64 1.85
N THR A 205 -16.48 19.98 3.13
CA THR A 205 -17.26 19.22 4.12
C THR A 205 -18.70 19.64 4.08
N PHE A 206 -19.63 18.74 4.37
CA PHE A 206 -21.03 19.09 4.55
C PHE A 206 -21.71 18.21 5.60
N ASP A 207 -22.78 18.75 6.17
CA ASP A 207 -23.67 18.06 7.09
C ASP A 207 -25.12 18.54 6.86
N LEU A 208 -26.10 17.71 7.25
CA LEU A 208 -27.52 17.96 7.07
C LEU A 208 -28.29 17.75 8.37
N GLU A 209 -29.12 18.73 8.74
CA GLU A 209 -30.22 18.47 9.67
C GLU A 209 -31.50 18.22 8.89
N THR A 210 -32.33 17.30 9.39
CA THR A 210 -33.50 16.80 8.65
C THR A 210 -34.74 16.65 9.54
N THR A 211 -35.91 16.58 8.91
CA THR A 211 -37.20 16.44 9.62
C THR A 211 -37.36 15.12 10.40
N GLU A 212 -36.67 14.06 9.99
CA GLU A 212 -36.73 12.71 10.58
C GLU A 212 -35.53 11.84 10.17
N ARG A 213 -35.42 10.63 10.73
CA ARG A 213 -34.28 9.72 10.53
C ARG A 213 -34.42 8.71 9.37
N ASP A 214 -35.54 8.72 8.63
CA ASP A 214 -35.68 7.88 7.45
C ASP A 214 -35.18 8.63 6.19
N PRO A 215 -34.06 8.21 5.57
CA PRO A 215 -33.49 8.89 4.41
C PRO A 215 -34.39 8.88 3.17
N ASN A 216 -35.39 8.00 3.10
CA ASN A 216 -36.34 7.94 2.00
C ASN A 216 -37.49 8.95 2.13
N LEU A 217 -37.75 9.43 3.35
CA LEU A 217 -38.91 10.24 3.68
C LEU A 217 -38.57 11.65 4.12
N CYS A 218 -37.44 11.85 4.82
CA CYS A 218 -37.14 13.13 5.46
C CYS A 218 -36.98 14.29 4.47
N GLU A 219 -36.99 15.52 4.95
CA GLU A 219 -36.57 16.69 4.19
C GLU A 219 -35.47 17.42 4.94
N VAL A 220 -34.57 18.06 4.19
CA VAL A 220 -33.50 18.87 4.75
C VAL A 220 -34.10 20.13 5.37
N VAL A 221 -33.71 20.45 6.60
CA VAL A 221 -34.10 21.68 7.33
C VAL A 221 -32.92 22.61 7.57
N GLU A 222 -31.69 22.09 7.55
CA GLU A 222 -30.44 22.86 7.58
C GLU A 222 -29.40 22.21 6.68
N LEU A 223 -28.64 23.03 5.96
CA LEU A 223 -27.48 22.61 5.19
C LEU A 223 -26.28 23.47 5.59
N GLY A 224 -25.26 22.82 6.13
CA GLY A 224 -23.97 23.41 6.45
C GLY A 224 -22.88 22.82 5.57
N ALA A 225 -21.98 23.66 5.06
CA ALA A 225 -20.82 23.20 4.34
C ALA A 225 -19.62 24.15 4.47
N VAL A 226 -18.41 23.61 4.45
CA VAL A 226 -17.17 24.38 4.60
C VAL A 226 -16.24 24.01 3.46
N LYS A 227 -15.73 25.02 2.75
CA LYS A 227 -14.80 24.82 1.64
C LYS A 227 -13.37 25.00 2.12
N VAL A 228 -12.54 24.02 1.79
CA VAL A 228 -11.11 23.99 2.03
C VAL A 228 -10.40 24.02 0.67
N VAL A 229 -9.44 24.94 0.53
CA VAL A 229 -8.55 25.03 -0.65
C VAL A 229 -7.13 25.27 -0.16
N GLY A 230 -6.16 24.50 -0.66
CA GLY A 230 -4.78 24.49 -0.20
C GLY A 230 -4.67 24.19 1.30
N GLY A 231 -5.49 23.27 1.80
CA GLY A 231 -5.52 22.88 3.21
C GLY A 231 -6.11 23.94 4.16
N ARG A 232 -6.68 25.04 3.65
CA ARG A 232 -7.25 26.12 4.47
C ARG A 232 -8.72 26.36 4.19
N VAL A 233 -9.48 26.67 5.23
CA VAL A 233 -10.88 27.09 5.08
C VAL A 233 -10.93 28.43 4.35
N VAL A 234 -11.57 28.45 3.18
CA VAL A 234 -11.71 29.65 2.33
C VAL A 234 -13.13 30.20 2.28
N ASP A 235 -14.14 29.37 2.55
CA ASP A 235 -15.54 29.79 2.46
C ASP A 235 -16.46 28.90 3.31
N ARG A 236 -17.63 29.43 3.68
CA ARG A 236 -18.67 28.74 4.48
C ARG A 236 -20.03 28.94 3.84
N PHE A 237 -20.78 27.86 3.76
CA PHE A 237 -22.16 27.85 3.30
C PHE A 237 -23.07 27.42 4.44
N HIS A 238 -24.11 28.20 4.68
CA HIS A 238 -25.13 27.90 5.67
C HIS A 238 -26.48 28.37 5.16
N SER A 239 -27.49 27.52 5.32
CA SER A 239 -28.88 27.88 5.08
C SER A 239 -29.82 26.98 5.87
N LEU A 240 -30.80 27.58 6.52
CA LEU A 240 -32.03 26.87 6.83
C LEU A 240 -32.82 26.63 5.54
N VAL A 241 -33.61 25.57 5.53
CA VAL A 241 -34.37 25.11 4.37
C VAL A 241 -35.82 24.92 4.78
N ARG A 242 -36.73 25.47 3.98
CA ARG A 242 -38.14 25.25 4.17
C ARG A 242 -38.51 23.82 3.77
N ALA A 243 -38.90 23.03 4.76
CA ALA A 243 -39.52 21.72 4.57
C ALA A 243 -41.05 21.84 4.39
N GLU A 244 -41.62 20.96 3.56
CA GLU A 244 -43.06 20.71 3.45
C GLU A 244 -43.52 19.65 4.45
N ARG A 245 -42.62 18.76 4.88
CA ARG A 245 -42.89 17.75 5.92
C ARG A 245 -42.73 18.33 7.34
N PRO A 246 -43.55 17.86 8.31
CA PRO A 246 -43.41 18.27 9.70
C PRO A 246 -42.12 17.73 10.32
N ILE A 247 -41.55 18.48 11.26
CA ILE A 247 -40.38 18.04 12.02
C ILE A 247 -40.86 17.06 13.09
N SER A 248 -40.29 15.86 13.09
CA SER A 248 -40.58 14.87 14.12
C SER A 248 -40.06 15.34 15.49
N THR A 249 -40.72 14.93 16.58
CA THR A 249 -40.27 15.26 17.95
C THR A 249 -38.81 14.89 18.18
N GLY A 250 -38.41 13.70 17.70
CA GLY A 250 -37.04 13.22 17.87
C GLY A 250 -35.99 13.97 17.05
N ALA A 251 -36.36 14.61 15.93
CA ALA A 251 -35.46 15.50 15.18
C ALA A 251 -35.35 16.86 15.87
N ARG A 252 -36.48 17.42 16.31
CA ARG A 252 -36.51 18.68 17.07
C ARG A 252 -35.72 18.61 18.38
N GLU A 253 -35.75 17.48 19.08
CA GLU A 253 -34.95 17.26 20.30
C GLU A 253 -33.44 17.24 20.03
N VAL A 254 -33.03 16.94 18.79
CA VAL A 254 -31.63 16.86 18.36
C VAL A 254 -31.11 18.24 17.94
N HIS A 255 -31.73 18.86 16.94
CA HIS A 255 -31.23 20.11 16.32
C HIS A 255 -31.94 21.39 16.79
N GLY A 256 -33.03 21.27 17.57
CA GLY A 256 -33.74 22.41 18.17
C GLY A 256 -34.71 23.18 17.25
N TYR A 257 -34.57 23.11 15.93
CA TYR A 257 -35.48 23.79 14.99
C TYR A 257 -36.94 23.35 15.07
N SER A 258 -37.82 24.34 14.87
CA SER A 258 -39.27 24.21 14.75
C SER A 258 -39.74 24.66 13.37
N GLU A 259 -40.97 24.32 13.00
CA GLU A 259 -41.58 24.72 11.74
C GLU A 259 -41.63 26.25 11.59
N THR A 260 -41.75 26.98 12.69
CA THR A 260 -41.74 28.44 12.69
C THR A 260 -40.38 29.03 12.31
N ASP A 261 -39.28 28.35 12.61
CA ASP A 261 -37.92 28.79 12.23
C ASP A 261 -37.69 28.66 10.72
N LEU A 262 -38.41 27.73 10.09
CA LEU A 262 -38.32 27.45 8.66
C LEU A 262 -39.23 28.35 7.80
N VAL A 263 -40.08 29.17 8.43
CA VAL A 263 -40.94 30.12 7.71
C VAL A 263 -40.11 31.20 7.05
N GLY A 264 -40.31 31.39 5.74
CA GLY A 264 -39.59 32.40 4.95
C GLY A 264 -38.22 31.94 4.44
N GLN A 265 -37.76 30.74 4.83
CA GLN A 265 -36.54 30.13 4.30
C GLN A 265 -36.75 29.63 2.86
N PRO A 266 -35.67 29.54 2.05
CA PRO A 266 -35.77 29.02 0.69
C PRO A 266 -36.15 27.53 0.68
N ARG A 267 -36.82 27.08 -0.38
CA ARG A 267 -37.00 25.66 -0.66
C ARG A 267 -35.66 25.05 -1.09
N PHE A 268 -35.50 23.74 -0.90
CA PHE A 268 -34.27 23.04 -1.29
C PHE A 268 -33.89 23.27 -2.77
N ALA A 269 -34.86 23.22 -3.69
CA ALA A 269 -34.62 23.46 -5.11
C ALA A 269 -34.16 24.90 -5.43
N GLU A 270 -34.56 25.88 -4.63
CA GLU A 270 -34.13 27.29 -4.77
C GLU A 270 -32.72 27.50 -4.21
N LEU A 271 -32.35 26.73 -3.19
CA LEU A 271 -31.02 26.74 -2.58
C LEU A 271 -29.97 26.04 -3.46
N TRP A 272 -30.39 24.99 -4.18
CA TRP A 272 -29.50 24.08 -4.90
C TRP A 272 -28.50 24.75 -5.85
N PRO A 273 -28.86 25.72 -6.71
CA PRO A 273 -27.89 26.34 -7.61
C PRO A 273 -26.74 27.03 -6.87
N ARG A 274 -27.02 27.66 -5.72
CA ARG A 274 -26.00 28.30 -4.88
C ARG A 274 -25.11 27.26 -4.23
N PHE A 275 -25.69 26.19 -3.67
CA PHE A 275 -24.92 25.10 -3.07
C PHE A 275 -24.05 24.39 -4.12
N ARG A 276 -24.59 24.05 -5.29
CA ARG A 276 -23.81 23.41 -6.35
C ARG A 276 -22.67 24.28 -6.85
N SER A 277 -22.90 25.59 -7.00
CA SER A 277 -21.84 26.56 -7.33
C SER A 277 -20.81 26.68 -6.22
N PHE A 278 -21.22 26.58 -4.95
CA PHE A 278 -20.31 26.54 -3.81
C PHE A 278 -19.42 25.30 -3.89
N VAL A 279 -19.97 24.11 -4.15
CA VAL A 279 -19.18 22.87 -4.23
C VAL A 279 -18.19 22.87 -5.42
N GLY A 280 -18.62 23.29 -6.61
CA GLY A 280 -17.73 23.27 -7.79
C GLY A 280 -17.29 21.85 -8.17
N SER A 281 -16.03 21.63 -8.51
CA SER A 281 -15.50 20.29 -8.83
C SER A 281 -14.95 19.54 -7.61
N HIS A 282 -15.07 20.11 -6.41
CA HIS A 282 -14.47 19.55 -5.20
C HIS A 282 -15.24 18.31 -4.72
N VAL A 283 -14.50 17.38 -4.11
CA VAL A 283 -15.05 16.24 -3.40
C VAL A 283 -15.84 16.72 -2.17
N LEU A 284 -17.02 16.14 -1.96
CA LEU A 284 -17.84 16.33 -0.77
C LEU A 284 -17.44 15.32 0.31
N VAL A 285 -16.80 15.80 1.37
CA VAL A 285 -16.38 15.01 2.52
C VAL A 285 -17.49 15.02 3.58
N ALA A 286 -17.86 13.84 4.08
CA ALA A 286 -18.85 13.70 5.14
C ALA A 286 -18.48 12.55 6.09
N HIS A 287 -19.23 12.40 7.18
CA HIS A 287 -18.95 11.38 8.20
C HIS A 287 -20.15 10.45 8.41
N ASN A 288 -20.01 9.16 8.09
CA ASN A 288 -21.09 8.17 8.17
C ASN A 288 -22.33 8.54 7.31
N ALA A 289 -22.06 9.15 6.15
CA ALA A 289 -23.02 9.78 5.26
C ALA A 289 -23.59 8.83 4.19
N GLN A 290 -22.91 7.72 3.85
CA GLN A 290 -23.42 6.79 2.82
C GLN A 290 -24.76 6.16 3.19
N GLY A 291 -25.07 6.06 4.48
CA GLY A 291 -26.34 5.53 4.97
C GLY A 291 -27.43 6.57 5.16
N PHE A 292 -27.12 7.87 5.07
CA PHE A 292 -28.06 8.94 5.41
C PHE A 292 -27.91 10.19 4.52
N ASP A 293 -26.91 11.03 4.77
CA ASP A 293 -26.78 12.36 4.15
C ASP A 293 -26.66 12.30 2.63
N VAL A 294 -25.85 11.38 2.11
CA VAL A 294 -25.65 11.22 0.65
C VAL A 294 -26.96 10.77 -0.03
N PRO A 295 -27.66 9.72 0.42
CA PRO A 295 -28.99 9.37 -0.09
C PRO A 295 -30.01 10.52 -0.01
N VAL A 296 -30.06 11.26 1.11
CA VAL A 296 -30.99 12.38 1.31
C VAL A 296 -30.70 13.50 0.31
N LEU A 297 -29.44 13.93 0.20
CA LEU A 297 -29.02 14.97 -0.73
C LEU A 297 -29.34 14.58 -2.18
N ARG A 298 -28.99 13.36 -2.59
CA ARG A 298 -29.29 12.85 -3.95
C ARG A 298 -30.79 12.77 -4.22
N ARG A 299 -31.60 12.33 -3.24
CA ARG A 299 -33.06 12.29 -3.38
C ARG A 299 -33.65 13.69 -3.52
N MET A 300 -33.28 14.61 -2.64
CA MET A 300 -33.78 15.98 -2.64
C MET A 300 -33.35 16.76 -3.89
N ALA A 301 -32.18 16.45 -4.43
CA ALA A 301 -31.65 17.05 -5.65
C ALA A 301 -32.01 16.29 -6.94
N ARG A 302 -32.86 15.25 -6.88
CA ARG A 302 -33.22 14.46 -8.06
C ARG A 302 -33.85 15.34 -9.13
N GLY A 303 -33.28 15.30 -10.34
CA GLY A 303 -33.72 16.12 -11.48
C GLY A 303 -33.20 17.56 -11.45
N LEU A 304 -32.42 17.96 -10.44
CA LEU A 304 -31.73 19.23 -10.43
C LEU A 304 -30.35 19.11 -11.13
N PRO A 305 -29.90 20.14 -11.85
CA PRO A 305 -28.63 20.09 -12.58
C PRO A 305 -27.41 19.84 -11.68
N GLY A 306 -26.51 18.96 -12.12
CA GLY A 306 -25.20 18.75 -11.50
C GLY A 306 -25.17 17.85 -10.25
N VAL A 307 -26.26 17.17 -9.91
CA VAL A 307 -26.31 16.20 -8.80
C VAL A 307 -25.49 14.93 -9.10
N GLU A 308 -25.53 14.45 -10.35
CA GLU A 308 -24.84 13.23 -10.77
C GLU A 308 -23.31 13.41 -10.84
N ASP A 309 -22.85 14.65 -10.95
CA ASP A 309 -21.42 15.00 -10.99
C ASP A 309 -20.79 15.08 -9.59
N LEU A 310 -21.58 14.96 -8.52
CA LEU A 310 -21.08 15.04 -7.15
C LEU A 310 -20.37 13.76 -6.75
N VAL A 311 -19.14 13.93 -6.27
CA VAL A 311 -18.31 12.86 -5.72
C VAL A 311 -18.20 13.02 -4.21
N PHE A 312 -18.38 11.92 -3.50
CA PHE A 312 -18.44 11.89 -2.04
C PHE A 312 -17.30 11.07 -1.46
N PHE A 313 -16.78 11.50 -0.32
CA PHE A 313 -15.86 10.74 0.49
C PHE A 313 -16.39 10.63 1.92
N ASP A 314 -16.63 9.40 2.38
CA ASP A 314 -17.04 9.14 3.75
C ASP A 314 -15.81 8.85 4.62
N THR A 315 -15.65 9.60 5.71
CA THR A 315 -14.50 9.49 6.62
C THR A 315 -14.62 8.36 7.64
N LEU A 316 -15.81 7.77 7.83
CA LEU A 316 -16.02 6.70 8.81
C LEU A 316 -15.13 5.45 8.60
N PRO A 317 -14.94 4.92 7.37
CA PRO A 317 -14.07 3.77 7.12
C PRO A 317 -12.62 4.08 7.47
N LEU A 318 -12.16 5.30 7.16
CA LEU A 318 -10.82 5.77 7.51
C LEU A 318 -10.64 5.79 9.03
N ALA A 319 -11.56 6.44 9.76
CA ALA A 319 -11.53 6.47 11.22
C ALA A 319 -11.49 5.06 11.85
N ARG A 320 -12.32 4.14 11.34
CA ARG A 320 -12.35 2.73 11.80
C ARG A 320 -11.14 1.89 11.38
N SER A 321 -10.38 2.34 10.39
CA SER A 321 -9.14 1.68 10.00
C SER A 321 -7.99 2.04 10.94
N LEU A 322 -7.99 3.29 11.42
CA LEU A 322 -6.97 3.85 12.31
C LEU A 322 -7.21 3.49 13.78
N PHE A 323 -8.47 3.56 14.23
CA PHE A 323 -8.83 3.41 15.63
C PHE A 323 -9.80 2.25 15.86
N ARG A 324 -9.74 1.65 17.06
CA ARG A 324 -10.55 0.48 17.45
C ARG A 324 -11.76 0.82 18.32
N ASP A 325 -11.80 2.04 18.84
CA ASP A 325 -12.84 2.54 19.73
C ASP A 325 -13.93 3.29 18.95
N SER A 326 -14.60 4.25 19.58
CA SER A 326 -15.69 4.97 18.94
C SER A 326 -15.19 5.80 17.75
N ALA A 327 -15.97 5.76 16.68
CA ALA A 327 -15.75 6.56 15.48
C ALA A 327 -16.98 7.43 15.21
N ARG A 328 -17.56 8.03 16.26
CA ARG A 328 -18.52 9.12 16.10
C ARG A 328 -17.75 10.43 15.97
N LEU A 329 -18.30 11.40 15.25
CA LEU A 329 -17.62 12.67 15.02
C LEU A 329 -17.22 13.36 16.33
N GLY A 330 -18.11 13.43 17.32
CA GLY A 330 -17.81 14.01 18.63
C GLY A 330 -16.69 13.28 19.38
N ASP A 331 -16.69 11.94 19.39
CA ASP A 331 -15.63 11.16 20.05
C ASP A 331 -14.27 11.33 19.34
N LEU A 332 -14.27 11.50 18.01
CA LEU A 332 -13.08 11.81 17.23
C LEU A 332 -12.59 13.24 17.50
N ALA A 333 -13.50 14.20 17.62
CA ALA A 333 -13.17 15.57 17.96
C ALA A 333 -12.50 15.64 19.34
N ASP A 334 -13.07 14.97 20.34
CA ASP A 334 -12.48 14.86 21.68
C ASP A 334 -11.06 14.23 21.63
N ARG A 335 -10.90 13.16 20.86
CA ARG A 335 -9.60 12.48 20.65
C ARG A 335 -8.53 13.42 20.12
N PHE A 336 -8.88 14.31 19.20
CA PHE A 336 -7.95 15.24 18.58
C PHE A 336 -7.91 16.63 19.23
N GLY A 337 -8.66 16.84 20.33
CA GLY A 337 -8.75 18.13 20.99
C GLY A 337 -9.42 19.22 20.14
N VAL A 338 -10.36 18.83 19.26
CA VAL A 338 -11.12 19.72 18.39
C VAL A 338 -12.38 20.21 19.11
N ASP A 339 -12.54 21.52 19.22
CA ASP A 339 -13.79 22.14 19.66
C ASP A 339 -14.90 21.92 18.63
N THR A 340 -16.02 21.35 19.09
CA THR A 340 -17.18 20.98 18.27
C THR A 340 -18.20 22.11 18.11
N GLY A 341 -18.05 23.23 18.83
CA GLY A 341 -19.05 24.29 18.81
C GLY A 341 -20.40 23.80 19.33
N ARG A 342 -21.49 24.07 18.60
CA ARG A 342 -22.81 23.54 18.93
C ARG A 342 -23.03 22.23 18.18
N THR A 343 -23.10 21.13 18.92
CA THR A 343 -23.45 19.82 18.35
C THR A 343 -24.86 19.85 17.75
N HIS A 344 -25.08 19.14 16.64
CA HIS A 344 -26.37 19.10 15.93
C HIS A 344 -26.76 20.45 15.30
N HIS A 345 -25.74 21.12 14.77
CA HIS A 345 -25.87 22.29 13.93
C HIS A 345 -24.98 22.08 12.71
N ALA A 346 -25.58 22.01 11.54
CA ALA A 346 -24.92 21.47 10.35
C ALA A 346 -23.61 22.21 9.98
N LEU A 347 -23.53 23.54 10.19
CA LEU A 347 -22.30 24.28 9.91
C LEU A 347 -21.18 23.97 10.94
N ASP A 348 -21.53 23.90 12.22
CA ASP A 348 -20.56 23.62 13.29
C ASP A 348 -20.03 22.18 13.17
N ASP A 349 -20.90 21.22 12.83
CA ASP A 349 -20.51 19.84 12.55
C ASP A 349 -19.64 19.74 11.28
N ALA A 350 -19.95 20.50 10.22
CA ALA A 350 -19.11 20.58 9.03
C ALA A 350 -17.73 21.21 9.32
N GLU A 351 -17.64 22.22 10.18
CA GLU A 351 -16.37 22.82 10.64
C GLU A 351 -15.56 21.83 11.49
N THR A 352 -16.23 21.12 12.39
CA THR A 352 -15.63 20.06 13.20
C THR A 352 -15.02 18.99 12.29
N LEU A 353 -15.77 18.57 11.27
CA LEU A 353 -15.33 17.57 10.32
C LEU A 353 -14.10 18.01 9.53
N VAL A 354 -13.92 19.29 9.19
CA VAL A 354 -12.68 19.76 8.52
C VAL A 354 -11.46 19.39 9.37
N ARG A 355 -11.49 19.74 10.66
CA ARG A 355 -10.34 19.54 11.56
C ARG A 355 -10.13 18.07 11.87
N VAL A 356 -11.21 17.34 12.13
CA VAL A 356 -11.14 15.88 12.35
C VAL A 356 -10.60 15.18 11.11
N PHE A 357 -11.02 15.59 9.91
CA PHE A 357 -10.56 14.97 8.67
C PHE A 357 -9.08 15.24 8.38
N GLN A 358 -8.60 16.45 8.64
CA GLN A 358 -7.17 16.77 8.57
C GLN A 358 -6.35 15.90 9.55
N ALA A 359 -6.79 15.81 10.82
CA ALA A 359 -6.13 14.96 11.81
C ALA A 359 -6.17 13.46 11.47
N LEU A 360 -7.26 12.98 10.87
CA LEU A 360 -7.36 11.60 10.35
C LEU A 360 -6.38 11.37 9.20
N SER A 361 -6.20 12.36 8.32
CA SER A 361 -5.26 12.28 7.20
C SER A 361 -3.81 12.23 7.69
N GLU A 362 -3.44 13.07 8.66
CA GLU A 362 -2.13 13.04 9.31
C GLU A 362 -1.87 11.69 10.02
N ALA A 363 -2.85 11.21 10.80
CA ALA A 363 -2.74 9.92 11.50
C ALA A 363 -2.60 8.73 10.53
N ARG A 364 -3.25 8.81 9.36
CA ARG A 364 -3.11 7.80 8.30
C ARG A 364 -1.70 7.82 7.72
N VAL A 365 -1.18 9.00 7.36
CA VAL A 365 0.19 9.13 6.82
C VAL A 365 1.19 8.58 7.82
N SER A 366 1.14 9.00 9.09
CA SER A 366 2.00 8.47 10.16
C SER A 366 1.92 6.94 10.27
N ARG A 367 0.71 6.37 10.23
CA ARG A 367 0.53 4.90 10.29
C ARG A 367 1.10 4.21 9.05
N ALA A 368 0.84 4.72 7.85
CA ALA A 368 1.34 4.18 6.59
C ALA A 368 2.87 4.19 6.57
N MET A 369 3.48 5.30 7.00
CA MET A 369 4.93 5.45 7.13
C MET A 369 5.54 4.41 8.08
N LYS A 370 4.97 4.24 9.28
CA LYS A 370 5.42 3.22 10.25
C LYS A 370 5.32 1.81 9.69
N ALA A 371 4.31 1.56 8.84
CA ALA A 371 4.01 0.26 8.24
C ALA A 371 4.73 0.01 6.91
N ALA A 372 5.47 0.99 6.38
CA ALA A 372 6.13 0.91 5.08
C ALA A 372 7.42 0.09 5.12
N LEU A 373 7.91 -0.27 3.93
CA LEU A 373 9.19 -0.94 3.70
C LEU A 373 9.33 -2.32 4.38
N VAL A 374 8.24 -3.09 4.42
CA VAL A 374 8.22 -4.49 4.90
C VAL A 374 9.22 -5.36 4.12
N ASN A 375 9.50 -5.01 2.86
CA ASN A 375 10.51 -5.64 2.01
C ASN A 375 11.96 -5.49 2.49
N LEU A 376 12.22 -4.56 3.43
CA LEU A 376 13.56 -4.38 4.01
C LEU A 376 13.72 -5.05 5.38
N LEU A 377 12.67 -5.70 5.89
CA LEU A 377 12.72 -6.34 7.21
C LEU A 377 13.78 -7.43 7.30
N ASP A 378 14.10 -8.11 6.21
CA ASP A 378 15.13 -9.13 6.20
C ASP A 378 16.52 -8.53 6.48
N PHE A 379 16.89 -7.46 5.77
CA PHE A 379 18.14 -6.72 5.99
C PHE A 379 18.14 -5.95 7.31
N LEU A 380 17.01 -5.43 7.76
CA LEU A 380 16.89 -4.79 9.07
C LEU A 380 17.10 -5.80 10.21
N GLY A 381 16.50 -6.98 10.12
CA GLY A 381 16.71 -8.05 11.10
C GLY A 381 18.15 -8.53 11.12
N LEU A 382 18.79 -8.64 9.96
CA LEU A 382 20.23 -8.93 9.85
C LEU A 382 21.07 -7.84 10.53
N ALA A 383 20.82 -6.56 10.21
CA ALA A 383 21.53 -5.42 10.79
C ALA A 383 21.39 -5.37 12.33
N LEU A 384 20.18 -5.58 12.85
CA LEU A 384 19.92 -5.62 14.29
C LEU A 384 20.58 -6.83 14.98
N ALA A 385 20.73 -7.97 14.29
CA ALA A 385 21.48 -9.11 14.80
C ALA A 385 22.99 -8.84 14.85
N LEU A 386 23.53 -8.17 13.81
CA LEU A 386 24.95 -7.81 13.71
C LEU A 386 25.36 -6.73 14.71
N GLY A 387 24.48 -5.76 14.99
CA GLY A 387 24.67 -4.71 15.99
C GLY A 387 24.87 -5.19 17.42
N GLY A 388 24.71 -6.49 17.70
CA GLY A 388 24.98 -7.09 19.01
C GLY A 388 23.81 -6.99 20.01
N PRO A 389 23.83 -7.78 21.09
CA PRO A 389 22.71 -7.84 22.06
C PRO A 389 22.76 -6.76 23.15
N ASN A 390 23.93 -6.18 23.40
CA ASN A 390 24.10 -5.12 24.40
C ASN A 390 23.54 -3.81 23.82
N SER A 391 22.90 -2.96 24.64
CA SER A 391 22.36 -1.64 24.27
C SER A 391 21.17 -1.56 23.29
N ARG A 392 20.41 -2.63 23.01
CA ARG A 392 19.17 -2.49 22.21
C ARG A 392 18.09 -1.65 22.92
N SER A 393 17.54 -0.67 22.23
CA SER A 393 16.29 -0.01 22.59
C SER A 393 15.11 -1.00 22.63
N GLU A 394 14.00 -0.63 23.28
CA GLU A 394 12.79 -1.49 23.29
C GLU A 394 12.23 -1.69 21.88
N GLU A 395 12.19 -0.62 21.07
CA GLU A 395 11.77 -0.70 19.67
C GLU A 395 12.71 -1.60 18.86
N ALA A 396 14.02 -1.55 19.06
CA ALA A 396 14.96 -2.46 18.37
C ALA A 396 14.70 -3.93 18.70
N ARG A 397 14.29 -4.27 19.92
CA ARG A 397 13.91 -5.64 20.28
C ARG A 397 12.61 -6.05 19.58
N LEU A 398 11.61 -5.19 19.61
CA LEU A 398 10.33 -5.41 18.95
C LEU A 398 10.53 -5.63 17.43
N VAL A 399 11.23 -4.72 16.77
CA VAL A 399 11.50 -4.80 15.33
C VAL A 399 12.32 -6.03 14.98
N LEU A 400 13.31 -6.42 15.79
CA LEU A 400 14.06 -7.67 15.57
C LEU A 400 13.16 -8.91 15.65
N GLU A 401 12.17 -8.94 16.54
CA GLU A 401 11.20 -10.04 16.61
C GLU A 401 10.30 -10.08 15.36
N LEU A 402 9.86 -8.93 14.88
CA LEU A 402 9.06 -8.81 13.65
C LEU A 402 9.85 -9.16 12.39
N ALA A 403 11.13 -8.79 12.35
CA ALA A 403 12.02 -8.98 11.21
C ALA A 403 12.56 -10.41 11.07
N ARG A 404 12.72 -11.13 12.18
CA ARG A 404 13.32 -12.47 12.22
C ARG A 404 12.70 -13.49 11.23
N PRO A 405 11.37 -13.58 11.08
CA PRO A 405 10.76 -14.46 10.07
C PRO A 405 11.16 -14.13 8.63
N TYR A 406 11.44 -12.85 8.34
CA TYR A 406 11.88 -12.39 7.03
C TYR A 406 13.35 -12.72 6.81
N THR A 407 14.22 -12.40 7.77
CA THR A 407 15.68 -12.68 7.69
C THR A 407 15.98 -14.18 7.58
N LEU A 408 15.29 -15.03 8.35
CA LEU A 408 15.47 -16.49 8.34
C LEU A 408 14.58 -17.21 7.31
N GLY A 409 13.73 -16.46 6.63
CA GLY A 409 12.70 -16.96 5.73
C GLY A 409 13.26 -17.75 4.55
N ARG A 410 12.38 -18.49 3.87
CA ARG A 410 12.74 -19.22 2.64
C ARG A 410 12.88 -18.30 1.43
N PHE A 411 12.20 -17.16 1.44
CA PHE A 411 12.09 -16.25 0.29
C PHE A 411 12.99 -15.00 0.42
N SER A 412 13.90 -14.99 1.40
CA SER A 412 14.90 -13.93 1.54
C SER A 412 16.28 -14.46 1.21
N ASP A 413 16.99 -13.68 0.40
CA ASP A 413 18.39 -13.94 0.02
C ASP A 413 19.34 -13.06 0.85
N CYS A 414 18.88 -12.38 1.91
CA CYS A 414 19.70 -11.42 2.66
C CYS A 414 20.93 -12.07 3.32
N LEU A 415 20.79 -13.30 3.82
CA LEU A 415 21.89 -14.07 4.40
C LEU A 415 22.90 -14.50 3.33
N GLU A 416 22.43 -14.80 2.11
CA GLU A 416 23.25 -15.09 0.93
C GLU A 416 24.09 -13.90 0.55
N PHE A 417 23.39 -12.77 0.42
CA PHE A 417 23.97 -11.49 0.10
C PHE A 417 25.08 -11.16 1.09
N TYR A 418 24.79 -11.29 2.40
CA TYR A 418 25.75 -11.02 3.45
C TYR A 418 27.01 -11.88 3.35
N GLN A 419 26.85 -13.20 3.25
CA GLN A 419 27.98 -14.13 3.16
C GLN A 419 28.81 -13.89 1.89
N THR A 420 28.15 -13.68 0.75
CA THR A 420 28.78 -13.38 -0.54
C THR A 420 29.60 -12.11 -0.48
N GLU A 421 29.01 -11.04 0.07
CA GLU A 421 29.67 -9.74 0.18
C GLU A 421 30.89 -9.81 1.10
N LEU A 422 30.83 -10.50 2.24
CA LEU A 422 32.01 -10.70 3.09
C LEU A 422 33.14 -11.42 2.34
N MET A 423 32.83 -12.49 1.62
CA MET A 423 33.82 -13.25 0.86
C MET A 423 34.44 -12.44 -0.28
N VAL A 424 33.62 -11.73 -1.06
CA VAL A 424 34.07 -10.97 -2.23
C VAL A 424 34.85 -9.71 -1.84
N SER A 425 34.42 -9.02 -0.79
CA SER A 425 35.08 -7.80 -0.32
C SER A 425 36.26 -8.05 0.63
N GLY A 426 36.43 -9.28 1.12
CA GLY A 426 37.45 -9.62 2.12
C GLY A 426 37.19 -9.01 3.50
N ARG A 427 35.95 -8.58 3.76
CA ARG A 427 35.56 -7.90 5.01
C ARG A 427 35.43 -8.88 6.17
N SER A 428 35.70 -8.38 7.37
CA SER A 428 35.52 -9.11 8.62
C SER A 428 34.10 -8.94 9.15
N GLY A 429 33.50 -10.03 9.60
CA GLY A 429 32.22 -10.03 10.29
C GLY A 429 31.92 -11.40 10.88
N PRO A 430 30.86 -11.52 11.70
CA PRO A 430 30.33 -12.81 12.12
C PRO A 430 30.04 -13.71 10.92
N ASP A 431 30.37 -15.00 11.03
CA ASP A 431 29.96 -16.00 10.06
C ASP A 431 28.44 -16.26 10.14
N LEU A 432 27.93 -17.03 9.18
CA LEU A 432 26.50 -17.29 9.07
C LEU A 432 25.96 -18.09 10.27
N GLU A 433 26.76 -18.98 10.86
CA GLU A 433 26.36 -19.77 12.03
C GLU A 433 26.14 -18.85 13.25
N GLU A 434 27.07 -17.93 13.47
CA GLU A 434 26.96 -16.92 14.53
C GLU A 434 25.79 -15.96 14.30
N VAL A 435 25.58 -15.48 13.07
CA VAL A 435 24.41 -14.64 12.73
C VAL A 435 23.10 -15.38 13.00
N ILE A 436 22.99 -16.63 12.56
CA ILE A 436 21.80 -17.46 12.80
C ILE A 436 21.60 -17.67 14.30
N ARG A 437 22.67 -17.92 15.07
CA ARG A 437 22.60 -18.04 16.53
C ARG A 437 22.05 -16.77 17.18
N ARG A 438 22.49 -15.59 16.75
CA ARG A 438 21.97 -14.29 17.22
C ARG A 438 20.50 -14.05 16.85
N LEU A 439 20.04 -14.64 15.75
CA LEU A 439 18.63 -14.63 15.31
C LEU A 439 17.76 -15.72 15.99
N GLY A 440 18.30 -16.45 16.96
CA GLY A 440 17.57 -17.48 17.72
C GLY A 440 17.95 -18.93 17.38
N GLY A 441 18.89 -19.12 16.46
CA GLY A 441 19.52 -20.40 16.16
C GLY A 441 18.85 -21.24 15.06
N PRO A 442 19.51 -22.33 14.63
CA PRO A 442 19.06 -23.16 13.52
C PRO A 442 17.65 -23.74 13.70
N HIS A 443 17.25 -24.06 14.94
CA HIS A 443 15.93 -24.61 15.24
C HIS A 443 14.80 -23.63 14.89
N VAL A 444 15.03 -22.34 15.15
CA VAL A 444 14.06 -21.28 14.83
C VAL A 444 13.95 -21.10 13.32
N MET A 445 15.07 -21.13 12.61
CA MET A 445 15.12 -21.07 11.14
C MET A 445 14.39 -22.25 10.50
N THR A 446 14.64 -23.47 10.94
CA THR A 446 13.93 -24.67 10.45
C THR A 446 12.43 -24.58 10.71
N ARG A 447 12.03 -24.10 11.90
CA ARG A 447 10.61 -23.88 12.21
C ARG A 447 9.98 -22.85 11.28
N ILE A 448 10.62 -21.70 11.07
CA ILE A 448 10.13 -20.66 10.16
C ILE A 448 9.99 -21.22 8.74
N ARG A 449 11.04 -21.86 8.19
CA ARG A 449 11.05 -22.38 6.81
C ARG A 449 10.07 -23.53 6.55
N SER A 450 9.60 -24.21 7.60
CA SER A 450 8.59 -25.27 7.50
C SER A 450 7.16 -24.74 7.56
N GLN A 451 6.95 -23.54 8.09
CA GLN A 451 5.64 -22.89 8.10
C GLN A 451 5.37 -22.31 6.70
N ARG A 452 4.27 -22.72 6.07
CA ARG A 452 3.83 -22.14 4.79
C ARG A 452 2.92 -20.95 5.10
N THR A 453 3.47 -19.75 5.28
CA THR A 453 2.64 -18.56 5.51
C THR A 453 2.50 -17.71 4.26
N ALA A 454 1.30 -17.19 4.00
CA ALA A 454 1.08 -16.21 2.92
C ALA A 454 1.84 -14.90 3.19
N ALA A 455 2.09 -14.58 4.45
CA ALA A 455 2.82 -13.40 4.90
C ALA A 455 4.27 -13.36 4.39
N GLU A 456 4.92 -14.52 4.23
CA GLU A 456 6.28 -14.61 3.66
C GLU A 456 6.34 -14.29 2.16
N ARG A 457 5.24 -14.48 1.43
CA ARG A 457 5.17 -14.10 -0.01
C ARG A 457 4.85 -12.63 -0.20
N TYR A 458 4.32 -11.96 0.82
CA TYR A 458 3.84 -10.59 0.73
C TYR A 458 4.94 -9.61 0.30
N PRO A 459 6.16 -9.60 0.89
CA PRO A 459 7.23 -8.72 0.43
C PRO A 459 7.57 -8.89 -1.04
N ALA A 460 7.72 -10.14 -1.49
CA ALA A 460 8.02 -10.44 -2.88
C ALA A 460 6.87 -10.06 -3.83
N ALA A 461 5.62 -10.18 -3.37
CA ALA A 461 4.44 -9.77 -4.14
C ALA A 461 4.34 -8.23 -4.23
N VAL A 462 4.59 -7.52 -3.14
CA VAL A 462 4.62 -6.04 -3.10
C VAL A 462 5.75 -5.52 -3.97
N ALA A 463 6.95 -6.09 -3.90
CA ALA A 463 8.06 -5.70 -4.76
C ALA A 463 7.74 -5.90 -6.26
N ARG A 464 7.06 -6.99 -6.62
CA ARG A 464 6.56 -7.19 -7.99
C ARG A 464 5.50 -6.17 -8.38
N LEU A 465 4.57 -5.85 -7.48
CA LEU A 465 3.54 -4.84 -7.71
C LEU A 465 4.17 -3.46 -7.92
N GLN A 466 5.10 -3.05 -7.06
CA GLN A 466 5.84 -1.79 -7.17
C GLN A 466 6.58 -1.71 -8.51
N SER A 467 7.28 -2.78 -8.90
CA SER A 467 7.93 -2.83 -10.22
C SER A 467 6.94 -2.70 -11.39
N LEU A 468 5.76 -3.32 -11.29
CA LEU A 468 4.69 -3.14 -12.28
C LEU A 468 4.18 -1.70 -12.30
N VAL A 469 3.98 -1.06 -11.15
CA VAL A 469 3.52 0.33 -11.03
C VAL A 469 4.55 1.30 -11.59
N GLU A 470 5.82 1.20 -11.19
CA GLU A 470 6.94 2.02 -11.70
C GLU A 470 7.06 1.91 -13.21
N SER A 471 6.94 0.68 -13.73
CA SER A 471 7.09 0.46 -15.15
C SER A 471 5.86 0.93 -15.95
N SER A 472 4.71 1.16 -15.30
CA SER A 472 3.43 1.58 -15.91
C SER A 472 3.17 3.08 -15.84
N GLN A 473 4.17 3.90 -15.50
CA GLN A 473 4.00 5.35 -15.44
C GLN A 473 3.80 5.96 -16.85
N ALA A 474 2.83 6.86 -16.96
CA ALA A 474 2.47 7.61 -18.16
C ALA A 474 2.17 9.09 -17.81
N PRO A 475 2.04 10.00 -18.80
CA PRO A 475 1.76 11.42 -18.55
C PRO A 475 0.49 11.70 -17.74
N THR A 476 -0.50 10.80 -17.80
CA THR A 476 -1.73 10.90 -17.01
C THR A 476 -1.97 9.66 -16.16
N LEU A 477 -2.66 9.84 -15.03
CA LEU A 477 -3.10 8.72 -14.18
C LEU A 477 -3.95 7.71 -14.97
N ALA A 478 -4.85 8.19 -15.84
CA ALA A 478 -5.72 7.32 -16.63
C ALA A 478 -4.93 6.38 -17.57
N GLU A 479 -3.94 6.92 -18.29
CA GLU A 479 -3.04 6.12 -19.14
C GLU A 479 -2.19 5.16 -18.30
N SER A 480 -1.74 5.60 -17.12
CA SER A 480 -0.93 4.76 -16.23
C SER A 480 -1.72 3.55 -15.72
N ILE A 481 -2.99 3.75 -15.34
CA ILE A 481 -3.90 2.67 -14.95
C ILE A 481 -4.12 1.72 -16.12
N GLN A 482 -4.36 2.23 -17.33
CA GLN A 482 -4.56 1.40 -18.51
C GLN A 482 -3.33 0.50 -18.78
N LEU A 483 -2.12 1.08 -18.77
CA LEU A 483 -0.88 0.33 -18.97
C LEU A 483 -0.66 -0.74 -17.89
N LEU A 484 -0.98 -0.41 -16.63
CA LEU A 484 -0.90 -1.37 -15.52
C LEU A 484 -1.84 -2.54 -15.76
N LEU A 485 -3.10 -2.28 -16.12
CA LEU A 485 -4.09 -3.32 -16.38
C LEU A 485 -3.70 -4.20 -17.57
N GLU A 486 -3.18 -3.61 -18.64
CA GLU A 486 -2.64 -4.36 -19.79
C GLU A 486 -1.51 -5.30 -19.37
N ARG A 487 -0.57 -4.84 -18.53
CA ARG A 487 0.55 -5.65 -18.03
C ARG A 487 0.12 -6.72 -17.05
N VAL A 488 -0.81 -6.41 -16.16
CA VAL A 488 -1.37 -7.40 -15.22
C VAL A 488 -2.10 -8.49 -16.00
N ALA A 489 -2.87 -8.14 -17.04
CA ALA A 489 -3.52 -9.11 -17.92
C ALA A 489 -2.51 -10.02 -18.64
N LEU A 490 -1.33 -9.51 -19.01
CA LEU A 490 -0.22 -10.30 -19.56
C LEU A 490 0.52 -11.15 -18.50
N SER A 491 0.35 -10.85 -17.20
CA SER A 491 1.10 -11.43 -16.08
C SER A 491 0.29 -12.45 -15.26
N THR A 492 -0.89 -12.88 -15.71
CA THR A 492 -1.77 -13.77 -14.93
C THR A 492 -1.17 -15.16 -14.68
N SER A 493 -1.53 -15.75 -13.54
CA SER A 493 -1.05 -17.05 -13.05
C SER A 493 -1.68 -18.26 -13.73
N GLU A 494 -2.76 -18.04 -14.48
CA GLU A 494 -3.15 -18.97 -15.54
C GLU A 494 -2.07 -18.79 -16.61
N GLY A 495 -1.05 -19.65 -16.56
CA GLY A 495 0.12 -19.53 -17.43
C GLY A 495 -0.31 -19.18 -18.85
N VAL A 496 0.41 -18.25 -19.48
CA VAL A 496 0.09 -17.69 -20.80
C VAL A 496 -0.42 -18.81 -21.71
N GLU A 497 -1.68 -18.69 -22.17
CA GLU A 497 -2.22 -19.61 -23.16
C GLU A 497 -1.25 -19.62 -24.34
N VAL A 498 -0.69 -20.78 -24.66
CA VAL A 498 0.35 -20.85 -25.68
C VAL A 498 -0.26 -20.49 -27.03
N ASP A 499 0.27 -19.44 -27.65
CA ASP A 499 -0.19 -18.99 -28.96
C ASP A 499 0.97 -19.11 -29.97
N PRO A 500 0.76 -19.80 -31.10
CA PRO A 500 1.79 -20.01 -32.11
C PRO A 500 2.21 -18.73 -32.85
N ASN A 501 1.44 -17.64 -32.76
CA ASN A 501 1.69 -16.39 -33.47
C ASN A 501 2.44 -15.33 -32.64
N ARG A 502 2.88 -15.65 -31.41
CA ARG A 502 3.61 -14.71 -30.54
C ARG A 502 4.82 -15.33 -29.86
N VAL A 503 5.65 -14.47 -29.27
CA VAL A 503 6.73 -14.89 -28.37
C VAL A 503 6.10 -15.24 -27.02
N ASN A 504 6.29 -16.49 -26.57
CA ASN A 504 5.76 -16.98 -25.30
C ASN A 504 6.86 -16.87 -24.22
N LEU A 505 6.63 -16.06 -23.18
CA LEU A 505 7.54 -15.93 -22.03
C LEU A 505 7.04 -16.84 -20.90
N LEU A 506 7.78 -17.91 -20.60
CA LEU A 506 7.34 -18.97 -19.68
C LEU A 506 8.43 -19.29 -18.66
N THR A 507 8.03 -19.72 -17.46
CA THR A 507 8.96 -20.33 -16.49
C THR A 507 9.32 -21.75 -16.93
N LEU A 508 10.51 -22.26 -16.59
CA LEU A 508 10.90 -23.64 -16.92
C LEU A 508 9.87 -24.67 -16.43
N HIS A 509 9.32 -24.47 -15.23
CA HIS A 509 8.29 -25.33 -14.63
C HIS A 509 7.00 -25.41 -15.45
N SER A 510 6.57 -24.29 -16.04
CA SER A 510 5.32 -24.21 -16.80
C SER A 510 5.45 -24.75 -18.24
N THR A 511 6.66 -25.13 -18.67
CA THR A 511 6.87 -25.65 -20.03
C THR A 511 6.58 -27.15 -20.19
N LYS A 512 6.37 -27.88 -19.09
CA LYS A 512 6.23 -29.34 -19.11
C LYS A 512 5.06 -29.77 -20.01
N GLY A 513 5.36 -30.61 -21.00
CA GLY A 513 4.37 -31.10 -21.97
C GLY A 513 4.11 -30.19 -23.17
N LEU A 514 4.75 -29.02 -23.22
CA LEU A 514 4.73 -28.11 -24.36
C LEU A 514 5.95 -28.32 -25.25
N GLU A 515 5.86 -27.87 -26.50
CA GLU A 515 6.97 -27.85 -27.45
C GLU A 515 6.83 -26.66 -28.42
N PHE A 516 7.96 -26.06 -28.81
CA PHE A 516 8.03 -24.85 -29.62
C PHE A 516 9.04 -25.03 -30.75
N SER A 517 8.81 -24.39 -31.90
CA SER A 517 9.80 -24.35 -33.00
C SER A 517 11.15 -23.83 -32.51
N ARG A 518 11.14 -22.78 -31.67
CA ARG A 518 12.36 -22.16 -31.12
C ARG A 518 12.22 -21.89 -29.63
N VAL A 519 13.24 -22.20 -28.86
CA VAL A 519 13.31 -21.94 -27.42
C VAL A 519 14.58 -21.14 -27.10
N TYR A 520 14.41 -20.10 -26.29
CA TYR A 520 15.51 -19.28 -25.75
C TYR A 520 15.49 -19.42 -24.24
N VAL A 521 16.55 -20.01 -23.66
CA VAL A 521 16.77 -20.06 -22.21
C VAL A 521 17.80 -18.99 -21.86
N VAL A 522 17.37 -17.99 -21.12
CA VAL A 522 18.19 -16.82 -20.79
C VAL A 522 18.81 -16.99 -19.41
N GLY A 523 20.13 -16.81 -19.31
CA GLY A 523 20.86 -16.80 -18.04
C GLY A 523 21.18 -18.20 -17.52
N VAL A 524 21.80 -19.04 -18.35
CA VAL A 524 22.27 -20.38 -17.95
C VAL A 524 23.64 -20.26 -17.29
N GLU A 525 23.63 -19.68 -16.11
CA GLU A 525 24.80 -19.36 -15.29
C GLU A 525 24.63 -20.00 -13.91
N ASP A 526 25.70 -20.47 -13.28
CA ASP A 526 25.63 -21.22 -12.00
C ASP A 526 24.84 -20.45 -10.92
N TYR A 527 25.04 -19.13 -10.81
CA TYR A 527 24.34 -18.31 -9.81
C TYR A 527 22.89 -17.98 -10.16
N GLN A 528 22.42 -18.32 -11.37
CA GLN A 528 21.03 -18.17 -11.80
C GLN A 528 20.30 -19.52 -11.87
N ILE A 529 20.99 -20.57 -12.32
CA ILE A 529 20.52 -21.95 -12.35
C ILE A 529 21.77 -22.86 -12.19
N PRO A 530 21.98 -23.49 -11.02
CA PRO A 530 21.02 -23.79 -9.97
C PRO A 530 20.70 -22.66 -8.98
N GLY A 531 21.49 -21.59 -8.97
CA GLY A 531 21.45 -20.56 -7.93
C GLY A 531 22.78 -20.50 -7.17
N TYR A 532 23.05 -19.39 -6.49
CA TYR A 532 24.34 -19.16 -5.83
C TYR A 532 24.61 -20.16 -4.68
N PHE A 533 23.71 -20.31 -3.71
CA PHE A 533 23.89 -21.29 -2.62
C PHE A 533 24.04 -22.74 -3.10
N PRO A 534 23.16 -23.29 -3.98
CA PRO A 534 23.37 -24.63 -4.50
C PRO A 534 24.75 -24.82 -5.10
N THR A 535 25.25 -23.81 -5.81
CA THR A 535 26.57 -23.81 -6.45
C THR A 535 27.70 -23.80 -5.42
N VAL A 536 27.67 -22.84 -4.48
CA VAL A 536 28.78 -22.59 -3.54
C VAL A 536 28.83 -23.64 -2.44
N ASP A 537 27.69 -24.01 -1.88
CA ASP A 537 27.60 -25.03 -0.81
C ASP A 537 27.63 -26.47 -1.38
N GLN A 538 27.70 -26.61 -2.70
CA GLN A 538 27.62 -27.90 -3.41
C GLN A 538 26.41 -28.74 -2.98
N ARG A 539 25.22 -28.11 -2.88
CA ARG A 539 24.00 -28.81 -2.47
C ARG A 539 23.49 -29.69 -3.61
N GLN A 540 23.92 -30.95 -3.58
CA GLN A 540 23.68 -31.86 -4.69
C GLN A 540 22.20 -32.00 -5.05
N ASP A 541 21.29 -32.06 -4.08
CA ASP A 541 19.86 -32.22 -4.36
C ASP A 541 19.27 -31.03 -5.13
N GLU A 542 19.65 -29.80 -4.77
CA GLU A 542 19.19 -28.57 -5.43
C GLU A 542 19.85 -28.41 -6.82
N ILE A 543 21.14 -28.76 -6.95
CA ILE A 543 21.84 -28.82 -8.24
C ILE A 543 21.16 -29.82 -9.18
N GLU A 544 20.86 -31.02 -8.71
CA GLU A 544 20.21 -32.05 -9.52
C GLU A 544 18.79 -31.66 -9.93
N GLU A 545 18.07 -30.93 -9.08
CA GLU A 545 16.75 -30.42 -9.44
C GLU A 545 16.82 -29.33 -10.51
N ALA A 546 17.74 -28.38 -10.37
CA ALA A 546 17.97 -27.36 -11.40
C ALA A 546 18.44 -27.96 -12.72
N ARG A 547 19.28 -29.01 -12.67
CA ARG A 547 19.70 -29.79 -13.84
C ARG A 547 18.48 -30.38 -14.56
N ARG A 548 17.56 -31.01 -13.81
CA ARG A 548 16.30 -31.55 -14.35
C ARG A 548 15.45 -30.45 -14.98
N LEU A 549 15.33 -29.29 -14.33
CA LEU A 549 14.55 -28.16 -14.85
C LEU A 549 15.13 -27.60 -16.14
N LEU A 550 16.45 -27.42 -16.21
CA LEU A 550 17.11 -26.97 -17.44
C LEU A 550 16.92 -27.99 -18.57
N TYR A 551 17.10 -29.28 -18.30
CA TYR A 551 16.83 -30.35 -19.27
C TYR A 551 15.38 -30.32 -19.78
N VAL A 552 14.40 -30.12 -18.88
CA VAL A 552 12.99 -29.97 -19.28
C VAL A 552 12.84 -28.78 -20.22
N GLY A 553 13.39 -27.61 -19.91
CA GLY A 553 13.31 -26.43 -20.77
C GLY A 553 13.98 -26.61 -22.13
N MET A 554 15.16 -27.22 -22.17
CA MET A 554 15.91 -27.48 -23.40
C MET A 554 15.14 -28.41 -24.34
N THR A 555 14.51 -29.46 -23.78
CA THR A 555 13.75 -30.45 -24.57
C THR A 555 12.41 -29.93 -25.11
N ARG A 556 12.05 -28.67 -24.84
CA ARG A 556 10.85 -28.06 -25.45
C ARG A 556 11.14 -27.57 -26.87
N ALA A 557 12.39 -27.51 -27.30
CA ALA A 557 12.78 -27.02 -28.62
C ALA A 557 12.63 -28.10 -29.70
N LYS A 558 11.92 -27.79 -30.80
CA LYS A 558 11.81 -28.65 -31.99
C LYS A 558 12.92 -28.39 -33.00
N ASP A 559 13.09 -27.12 -33.40
CA ASP A 559 13.97 -26.75 -34.51
C ASP A 559 15.22 -26.02 -34.02
N ARG A 560 15.11 -25.18 -32.98
CA ARG A 560 16.23 -24.40 -32.47
C ARG A 560 16.17 -24.16 -30.97
N LEU A 561 17.27 -24.46 -30.30
CA LEU A 561 17.54 -24.07 -28.92
C LEU A 561 18.61 -22.98 -28.89
N VAL A 562 18.41 -21.96 -28.06
CA VAL A 562 19.40 -20.92 -27.76
C VAL A 562 19.53 -20.83 -26.25
N LEU A 563 20.77 -20.91 -25.77
CA LEU A 563 21.13 -20.73 -24.36
C LEU A 563 22.03 -19.50 -24.27
N SER A 564 21.77 -18.59 -23.33
CA SER A 564 22.61 -17.39 -23.14
C SER A 564 23.21 -17.33 -21.74
N HIS A 565 24.43 -16.79 -21.63
CA HIS A 565 25.12 -16.52 -20.37
C HIS A 565 25.84 -15.17 -20.43
N THR A 566 26.20 -14.60 -19.28
CA THR A 566 27.11 -13.45 -19.14
C THR A 566 28.22 -13.75 -18.14
N ALA A 567 29.38 -13.10 -18.27
CA ALA A 567 30.49 -13.23 -17.31
C ALA A 567 30.22 -12.50 -15.99
N SER A 568 29.46 -11.40 -16.03
CA SER A 568 29.07 -10.65 -14.84
C SER A 568 27.66 -10.07 -14.91
N ARG A 569 27.01 -9.94 -13.75
CA ARG A 569 25.73 -9.26 -13.53
C ARG A 569 25.88 -8.26 -12.40
N PHE A 570 25.48 -7.02 -12.63
CA PHE A 570 25.56 -5.95 -11.61
C PHE A 570 26.95 -5.82 -10.96
N GLY A 571 28.02 -6.04 -11.74
CA GLY A 571 29.40 -6.01 -11.27
C GLY A 571 29.88 -7.25 -10.52
N LYS A 572 29.07 -8.30 -10.39
CA LYS A 572 29.42 -9.57 -9.74
C LYS A 572 29.63 -10.70 -10.76
N PRO A 573 30.57 -11.64 -10.53
CA PRO A 573 30.70 -12.85 -11.33
C PRO A 573 29.40 -13.68 -11.34
N SER A 574 29.13 -14.37 -12.44
CA SER A 574 27.92 -15.19 -12.61
C SER A 574 28.05 -16.64 -12.09
N GLY A 575 29.19 -16.99 -11.50
CA GLY A 575 29.45 -18.32 -10.93
C GLY A 575 29.97 -19.37 -11.91
N GLY A 576 29.94 -19.08 -13.21
CA GLY A 576 30.38 -19.99 -14.27
C GLY A 576 29.21 -20.55 -15.08
N THR A 577 29.49 -21.61 -15.84
CA THR A 577 28.57 -22.20 -16.82
C THR A 577 28.52 -23.71 -16.71
N ARG A 578 28.52 -24.27 -15.49
CA ARG A 578 28.63 -25.72 -15.22
C ARG A 578 27.71 -26.55 -16.09
N PHE A 579 26.43 -26.20 -16.16
CA PHE A 579 25.47 -26.98 -16.94
C PHE A 579 25.71 -26.89 -18.45
N LEU A 580 26.29 -25.79 -18.96
CA LEU A 580 26.71 -25.69 -20.36
C LEU A 580 27.97 -26.54 -20.60
N ASP A 581 28.92 -26.49 -19.67
CA ASP A 581 30.16 -27.25 -19.72
C ASP A 581 29.88 -28.76 -19.69
N GLU A 582 28.97 -29.21 -18.83
CA GLU A 582 28.54 -30.61 -18.69
C GLU A 582 27.87 -31.18 -19.96
N ILE A 583 27.18 -30.34 -20.74
CA ILE A 583 26.59 -30.75 -22.03
C ILE A 583 27.54 -30.53 -23.21
N GLY A 584 28.81 -30.17 -22.95
CA GLY A 584 29.86 -30.03 -23.95
C GLY A 584 29.75 -28.75 -24.81
N LEU A 585 29.05 -27.72 -24.32
CA LEU A 585 29.04 -26.42 -24.97
C LEU A 585 30.19 -25.58 -24.42
N GLU A 586 31.32 -25.58 -25.13
CA GLU A 586 32.46 -24.72 -24.82
C GLU A 586 32.03 -23.25 -24.90
N THR A 587 31.99 -22.57 -23.77
CA THR A 587 31.76 -21.13 -23.72
C THR A 587 33.07 -20.42 -24.06
N PRO A 588 33.11 -19.57 -25.10
CA PRO A 588 34.33 -18.84 -25.41
C PRO A 588 34.74 -17.99 -24.21
N SER A 589 36.01 -18.07 -23.82
CA SER A 589 36.55 -17.21 -22.75
C SER A 589 36.24 -15.74 -23.08
N PRO A 590 35.76 -14.95 -22.12
CA PRO A 590 35.44 -13.55 -22.36
C PRO A 590 36.69 -12.81 -22.87
N ALA A 591 36.51 -12.07 -23.96
CA ALA A 591 37.56 -11.25 -24.58
C ALA A 591 37.94 -10.03 -23.73
#